data_AF-A0A955JHY8-F1
#
_entry.id   AF-A0A955JHY8-F1
#
_cell.length_a   1.000
_cell.length_b   1.000
_cell.length_c   1.000
_cell.angle_alpha   90.00
_cell.angle_beta   90.00
_cell.angle_gamma   90.00
#
_symmetry.space_group_name_H-M   'P 1'
#
loop_
_entity.id
_entity.type
_entity.pdbx_description
1 polymer ?
#
loop_
_entity_poly.entity_id
_entity_poly.type
_entity_poly.pdbx_seq_one_letter_code
_entity_poly.pdbx_strand_id
1 'polypeptide(L)'
;MAKGDKEEFDQQKILVDMYYRLLNLELKFDLFEKKIESLQQDISNVIFVRSEVFKLRYDHKTNELYITEFFKIPFEGNEAILLRAMFKRSSGLPKKRTKFYPTELAGTFKKETDGLKTAKAIHGTITRIDATIKHRTMGLEVFKITTKVFYFL
;
A
#
# COMPACT_ATOMS: atom_id res chain seq x y z
N MET A 1 -13.29 -71.62 -35.73
CA MET A 1 -12.42 -71.01 -34.69
C MET A 1 -12.36 -69.53 -35.03
N ALA A 2 -13.13 -68.65 -34.40
CA ALA A 2 -13.09 -68.16 -33.02
C ALA A 2 -12.78 -66.65 -33.10
N LYS A 3 -13.85 -65.86 -32.94
CA LYS A 3 -13.93 -64.46 -32.50
C LYS A 3 -12.76 -63.53 -32.87
N GLY A 4 -12.94 -62.78 -33.95
CA GLY A 4 -12.40 -61.44 -34.05
C GLY A 4 -13.42 -60.49 -33.46
N ASP A 5 -13.31 -60.20 -32.15
CA ASP A 5 -14.03 -59.10 -31.49
C ASP A 5 -13.56 -57.79 -32.15
N LYS A 6 -14.17 -57.43 -33.27
CA LYS A 6 -14.17 -56.04 -33.72
C LYS A 6 -15.17 -55.35 -32.80
N GLU A 7 -14.66 -54.82 -31.70
CA GLU A 7 -15.25 -53.62 -31.13
C GLU A 7 -15.26 -52.59 -32.26
N GLU A 8 -16.36 -52.58 -33.04
CA GLU A 8 -16.79 -51.38 -33.73
C GLU A 8 -17.03 -50.37 -32.61
N PHE A 9 -15.94 -49.69 -32.25
CA PHE A 9 -15.97 -48.51 -31.43
C PHE A 9 -16.87 -47.54 -32.18
N ASP A 10 -18.13 -47.54 -31.76
CA ASP A 10 -19.18 -46.70 -32.30
C ASP A 10 -18.66 -45.27 -32.29
N GLN A 11 -18.34 -44.77 -33.48
CA GLN A 11 -17.72 -43.46 -33.66
C GLN A 11 -18.58 -42.37 -33.01
N GLN A 12 -19.90 -42.60 -32.91
CA GLN A 12 -20.81 -41.73 -32.18
C GLN A 12 -20.55 -41.75 -30.67
N LYS A 13 -20.29 -42.91 -30.05
CA LYS A 13 -19.91 -42.97 -28.62
C LYS A 13 -18.59 -42.26 -28.34
N ILE A 14 -17.60 -42.37 -29.23
CA ILE A 14 -16.33 -41.65 -29.10
C ILE A 14 -16.56 -40.14 -29.20
N LEU A 15 -17.35 -39.69 -30.17
CA LEU A 15 -17.68 -38.27 -30.36
C LEU A 15 -18.43 -37.70 -29.14
N VAL A 16 -19.37 -38.46 -28.58
CA VAL A 16 -20.10 -38.08 -27.37
C VAL A 16 -19.16 -38.00 -26.17
N ASP A 17 -18.29 -38.98 -25.96
CA ASP A 17 -17.30 -38.94 -24.86
C ASP A 17 -16.31 -37.78 -25.02
N MET A 18 -15.84 -37.50 -26.24
CA MET A 18 -14.98 -36.35 -26.53
C MET A 18 -15.70 -35.03 -26.24
N TYR A 19 -16.97 -34.91 -26.61
CA TYR A 19 -17.78 -33.73 -26.32
C TYR A 19 -17.94 -33.50 -24.81
N TYR A 20 -18.24 -34.55 -24.04
CA TYR A 20 -18.33 -34.45 -22.58
C TYR A 20 -16.99 -34.07 -21.93
N ARG A 21 -15.86 -34.56 -22.46
CA ARG A 21 -14.53 -34.19 -21.98
C ARG A 21 -14.19 -32.73 -22.29
N LEU A 22 -14.55 -32.25 -23.48
CA LEU A 22 -14.36 -30.85 -23.87
C LEU A 22 -15.20 -29.90 -23.00
N LEU A 23 -16.47 -30.23 -22.77
CA LEU A 23 -17.34 -29.46 -21.90
C LEU A 23 -16.81 -29.39 -20.45
N ASN A 24 -16.30 -30.52 -19.94
CA ASN A 24 -15.67 -30.55 -18.61
C ASN A 24 -14.36 -29.76 -18.53
N LEU A 25 -13.60 -29.68 -19.62
CA LEU A 25 -12.40 -28.84 -19.68
C LEU A 25 -12.77 -27.36 -19.72
N GLU A 26 -13.77 -26.98 -20.51
CA GLU A 26 -14.28 -25.60 -20.59
C GLU A 26 -14.74 -25.10 -19.22
N LEU A 27 -15.54 -25.90 -18.49
CA LEU A 27 -15.96 -25.57 -17.12
C LEU A 27 -14.77 -25.43 -16.14
N LYS A 28 -13.71 -26.24 -16.31
CA LYS A 28 -12.51 -26.12 -15.48
C LYS A 28 -11.73 -24.86 -15.82
N PHE A 29 -11.64 -24.48 -17.10
CA PHE A 29 -10.99 -23.24 -17.51
C PHE A 29 -11.71 -22.03 -16.93
N ASP A 30 -13.04 -21.96 -17.02
CA ASP A 30 -13.84 -20.88 -16.40
C ASP A 30 -13.59 -20.76 -14.90
N LEU A 31 -13.50 -21.90 -14.20
CA LEU A 31 -13.19 -21.93 -12.76
C LEU A 31 -11.76 -21.49 -12.46
N PHE A 32 -10.80 -21.82 -13.32
CA PHE A 32 -9.42 -21.38 -13.18
C PHE A 32 -9.27 -19.90 -13.49
N GLU A 33 -9.93 -19.37 -14.51
CA GLU A 33 -9.94 -17.94 -14.81
C GLU A 33 -10.49 -17.13 -13.65
N LYS A 34 -11.64 -17.51 -13.09
CA LYS A 34 -12.20 -16.86 -11.90
C LYS A 34 -11.26 -16.92 -10.68
N LYS A 35 -10.55 -18.04 -10.50
CA LYS A 35 -9.54 -18.16 -9.43
C LYS A 35 -8.31 -17.31 -9.69
N ILE A 36 -7.87 -17.20 -10.94
CA ILE A 36 -6.75 -16.35 -11.33
C ILE A 36 -7.13 -14.88 -11.16
N GLU A 37 -8.33 -14.46 -11.55
CA GLU A 37 -8.85 -13.11 -11.32
C GLU A 37 -8.93 -12.79 -9.83
N SER A 38 -9.47 -13.70 -9.01
CA SER A 38 -9.49 -13.54 -7.56
C SER A 38 -8.07 -13.45 -6.98
N LEU A 39 -7.15 -14.32 -7.42
CA LEU A 39 -5.75 -14.29 -6.99
C LEU A 39 -5.05 -13.02 -7.45
N GLN A 40 -5.34 -12.50 -8.63
CA GLN A 40 -4.81 -11.22 -9.13
C GLN A 40 -5.34 -10.05 -8.32
N GLN A 41 -6.61 -10.09 -7.91
CA GLN A 41 -7.19 -9.08 -7.03
C GLN A 41 -6.56 -9.15 -5.63
N ASP A 42 -6.38 -10.34 -5.07
CA ASP A 42 -5.71 -10.56 -3.78
C ASP A 42 -4.22 -10.17 -3.84
N ILE A 43 -3.54 -10.52 -4.92
CA ILE A 43 -2.17 -10.09 -5.20
C ILE A 43 -2.09 -8.57 -5.38
N SER A 44 -3.04 -7.94 -6.06
CA SER A 44 -3.10 -6.48 -6.18
C SER A 44 -3.28 -5.83 -4.80
N ASN A 45 -4.05 -6.45 -3.91
CA ASN A 45 -4.23 -6.01 -2.54
C ASN A 45 -2.98 -6.24 -1.65
N VAL A 46 -2.16 -7.26 -1.95
CA VAL A 46 -1.03 -7.69 -1.08
C VAL A 46 0.36 -7.27 -1.60
N ILE A 47 0.62 -7.33 -2.91
CA ILE A 47 1.93 -7.06 -3.54
C ILE A 47 2.23 -5.55 -3.62
N PHE A 48 1.21 -4.69 -3.57
CA PHE A 48 1.40 -3.24 -3.63
C PHE A 48 2.17 -2.63 -2.43
N VAL A 49 2.58 -3.42 -1.45
CA VAL A 49 3.03 -2.92 -0.14
C VAL A 49 4.46 -3.32 0.26
N ARG A 50 5.27 -4.05 -0.53
CA ARG A 50 6.57 -4.54 0.02
C ARG A 50 7.87 -4.41 -0.78
N SER A 51 7.89 -4.02 -2.05
CA SER A 51 9.15 -4.00 -2.82
C SER A 51 9.58 -2.64 -3.39
N GLU A 52 8.74 -1.62 -3.37
CA GLU A 52 9.21 -0.26 -3.62
C GLU A 52 9.59 0.39 -2.29
N VAL A 53 10.84 0.85 -2.17
CA VAL A 53 11.23 1.78 -1.10
C VAL A 53 10.22 2.90 -1.10
N PHE A 54 9.38 2.99 -0.06
CA PHE A 54 8.30 3.96 0.03
C PHE A 54 8.83 5.36 -0.29
N LYS A 55 8.44 5.91 -1.44
CA LYS A 55 8.82 7.27 -1.82
C LYS A 55 7.91 8.23 -1.07
N LEU A 56 8.46 8.91 -0.09
CA LEU A 56 7.79 10.02 0.59
C LEU A 56 8.11 11.33 -0.10
N ARG A 57 7.08 12.05 -0.49
CA ARG A 57 7.20 13.42 -1.01
C ARG A 57 6.12 14.30 -0.38
N TYR A 58 6.49 15.49 0.07
CA TYR A 58 5.56 16.48 0.58
C TYR A 58 5.45 17.66 -0.39
N ASP A 59 4.24 18.00 -0.79
CA ASP A 59 3.96 19.20 -1.59
C ASP A 59 3.64 20.38 -0.66
N HIS A 60 4.56 21.34 -0.58
CA HIS A 60 4.42 22.53 0.26
C HIS A 60 3.38 23.53 -0.26
N LYS A 61 2.91 23.42 -1.51
CA LYS A 61 1.84 24.28 -2.04
C LYS A 61 0.47 23.77 -1.59
N THR A 62 0.21 22.48 -1.77
CA THR A 62 -1.10 21.86 -1.48
C THR A 62 -1.20 21.26 -0.08
N ASN A 63 -0.09 21.16 0.68
CA ASN A 63 -0.01 20.44 1.96
C ASN A 63 -0.32 18.95 1.88
N GLU A 64 0.02 18.32 0.77
CA GLU A 64 -0.22 16.90 0.56
C GLU A 64 1.04 16.09 0.81
N LEU A 65 0.92 15.05 1.64
CA LEU A 65 1.91 14.00 1.75
C LEU A 65 1.59 12.91 0.72
N TYR A 66 2.52 12.73 -0.19
CA TYR A 66 2.57 11.65 -1.16
C TYR A 66 3.34 10.51 -0.52
N ILE A 67 2.66 9.38 -0.36
CA ILE A 67 3.21 8.13 0.16
C ILE A 67 3.06 7.16 -0.97
N THR A 68 4.19 6.70 -1.51
CA THR A 68 4.25 6.04 -2.83
C THR A 68 3.65 6.94 -3.93
N GLU A 69 3.53 6.42 -5.15
CA GLU A 69 2.88 7.15 -6.25
C GLU A 69 1.34 7.15 -6.12
N PHE A 70 0.81 6.54 -5.05
CA PHE A 70 -0.58 6.12 -4.99
C PHE A 70 -1.40 6.80 -3.89
N PHE A 71 -0.81 7.11 -2.74
CA PHE A 71 -1.55 7.78 -1.67
C PHE A 71 -1.19 9.26 -1.60
N LYS A 72 -2.21 10.11 -1.70
CA LYS A 72 -2.10 11.56 -1.52
C LYS A 72 -2.98 11.95 -0.33
N ILE A 73 -2.35 12.43 0.73
CA ILE A 73 -3.05 12.72 1.98
C ILE A 73 -2.86 14.21 2.30
N PRO A 74 -3.93 15.03 2.25
CA PRO A 74 -3.86 16.42 2.64
C PRO A 74 -3.76 16.54 4.17
N PHE A 75 -2.92 17.45 4.64
CA PHE A 75 -2.79 17.82 6.04
C PHE A 75 -3.04 19.31 6.22
N GLU A 76 -3.53 19.69 7.40
CA GLU A 76 -3.81 21.08 7.77
C GLU A 76 -3.21 21.39 9.13
N GLY A 77 -3.32 22.66 9.58
CA GLY A 77 -2.91 23.08 10.92
C GLY A 77 -1.50 22.66 11.32
N ASN A 78 -1.37 22.11 12.53
CA ASN A 78 -0.09 21.72 13.12
C ASN A 78 0.55 20.53 12.38
N GLU A 79 -0.25 19.63 11.82
CA GLU A 79 0.23 18.51 11.02
C GLU A 79 0.97 19.01 9.77
N ALA A 80 0.36 19.94 9.04
CA ALA A 80 0.97 20.56 7.86
C ALA A 80 2.24 21.35 8.23
N ILE A 81 2.20 22.12 9.33
CA ILE A 81 3.37 22.87 9.80
C ILE A 81 4.54 21.94 10.13
N LEU A 82 4.27 20.83 10.82
CA LEU A 82 5.28 19.84 11.18
C LEU A 82 5.87 19.17 9.94
N LEU A 83 5.03 18.75 8.99
CA LEU A 83 5.49 18.15 7.72
C LEU A 83 6.30 19.15 6.89
N ARG A 84 5.87 20.40 6.76
CA ARG A 84 6.66 21.47 6.10
C ARG A 84 8.05 21.61 6.69
N ALA A 85 8.18 21.48 8.01
CA ALA A 85 9.48 21.55 8.69
C ALA A 85 10.34 20.30 8.44
N MET A 86 9.74 19.13 8.24
CA MET A 86 10.44 17.86 8.05
C MET A 86 10.89 17.60 6.61
N PHE A 87 10.29 18.26 5.61
CA PHE A 87 10.56 18.04 4.19
C PHE A 87 11.23 19.25 3.50
N LYS A 88 12.11 18.99 2.53
CA LYS A 88 12.83 20.03 1.76
C LYS A 88 11.87 20.74 0.81
N ARG A 89 11.78 22.07 0.87
CA ARG A 89 10.91 22.86 -0.02
C ARG A 89 11.24 22.73 -1.51
N SER A 90 12.49 22.46 -1.86
CA SER A 90 12.95 22.36 -3.25
C SER A 90 12.59 21.05 -3.94
N SER A 91 12.53 19.94 -3.19
CA SER A 91 12.37 18.59 -3.75
C SER A 91 11.18 17.84 -3.19
N GLY A 92 10.56 18.35 -2.12
CA GLY A 92 9.54 17.64 -1.36
C GLY A 92 10.06 16.40 -0.64
N LEU A 93 11.37 16.11 -0.63
CA LEU A 93 11.94 14.93 0.02
C LEU A 93 12.22 15.16 1.52
N PRO A 94 12.23 14.11 2.36
CA PRO A 94 12.61 14.23 3.77
C PRO A 94 13.95 14.94 3.97
N LYS A 95 14.03 15.86 4.94
CA LYS A 95 15.28 16.56 5.29
C LYS A 95 16.29 15.64 5.95
N LYS A 96 15.83 14.73 6.82
CA LYS A 96 16.63 13.72 7.51
C LYS A 96 16.08 12.33 7.14
N ARG A 97 16.98 11.37 6.90
CA ARG A 97 16.62 9.96 6.64
C ARG A 97 16.67 9.07 7.88
N THR A 98 17.22 9.56 9.00
CA THR A 98 17.58 8.70 10.14
C THR A 98 16.71 8.91 11.36
N LYS A 99 16.77 10.07 12.04
CA LYS A 99 16.03 10.32 13.29
C LYS A 99 15.64 11.79 13.45
N PHE A 100 14.41 12.01 13.92
CA PHE A 100 13.92 13.29 14.41
C PHE A 100 13.75 13.22 15.92
N TYR A 101 14.25 14.23 16.62
CA TYR A 101 14.08 14.39 18.06
C TYR A 101 13.03 15.48 18.29
N PRO A 102 11.90 15.19 18.97
CA PRO A 102 10.85 16.18 19.24
C PRO A 102 11.37 17.43 19.96
N THR A 103 12.38 17.28 20.83
CA THR A 103 13.03 18.40 21.53
C THR A 103 13.79 19.32 20.59
N GLU A 104 14.54 18.77 19.62
CA GLU A 104 15.24 19.57 18.60
C GLU A 104 14.25 20.32 17.71
N LEU A 105 13.19 19.63 17.28
CA LEU A 105 12.15 20.22 16.44
C LEU A 105 11.39 21.33 17.17
N ALA A 106 11.12 21.16 18.46
CA ALA A 106 10.48 22.21 19.28
C ALA A 106 11.29 23.52 19.25
N GLY A 107 12.63 23.40 19.28
CA GLY A 107 13.53 24.55 19.17
C GLY A 107 13.43 25.33 17.84
N THR A 108 12.81 24.73 16.81
CA THR A 108 12.59 25.39 15.51
C THR A 108 11.31 26.22 15.46
N PHE A 109 10.30 25.91 16.29
CA PHE A 109 8.97 26.55 16.29
C PHE A 109 8.88 27.64 17.37
N LYS A 110 9.68 28.70 17.25
CA LYS A 110 9.78 29.74 18.30
C LYS A 110 8.58 30.71 18.35
N LYS A 111 7.81 30.85 17.27
CA LYS A 111 6.64 31.76 17.20
C LYS A 111 5.39 31.07 17.80
N GLU A 112 4.59 31.80 18.59
CA GLU A 112 3.42 31.28 19.32
C GLU A 112 2.32 30.70 18.44
N THR A 113 2.23 31.16 17.19
CA THR A 113 1.23 30.76 16.21
C THR A 113 1.32 29.30 15.78
N ASP A 114 2.41 28.59 16.10
CA ASP A 114 2.73 27.32 15.47
C ASP A 114 2.28 26.09 16.28
N GLY A 115 1.76 26.24 17.51
CA GLY A 115 1.25 25.13 18.34
C GLY A 115 2.25 24.02 18.72
N LEU A 116 3.48 24.04 18.16
CA LEU A 116 4.48 22.98 18.18
C LEU A 116 5.71 23.31 19.03
N LYS A 117 5.55 24.24 19.98
CA LYS A 117 6.62 24.74 20.87
C LYS A 117 7.19 23.71 21.85
N THR A 118 6.47 22.61 22.09
CA THR A 118 6.86 21.62 23.08
C THR A 118 7.09 20.25 22.44
N ALA A 119 8.01 19.48 23.01
CA ALA A 119 8.25 18.10 22.58
C ALA A 119 6.96 17.25 22.66
N LYS A 120 6.11 17.51 23.67
CA LYS A 120 4.80 16.84 23.83
C LYS A 120 3.85 17.18 22.68
N ALA A 121 3.78 18.45 22.27
CA ALA A 121 2.94 18.87 21.15
C ALA A 121 3.40 18.27 19.82
N ILE A 122 4.73 18.20 19.59
CA ILE A 122 5.30 17.53 18.41
C ILE A 122 5.01 16.04 18.43
N HIS A 123 5.22 15.38 19.57
CA HIS A 123 4.94 13.95 19.71
C HIS A 123 3.46 13.64 19.45
N GLY A 124 2.54 14.41 20.05
CA GLY A 124 1.11 14.25 19.79
C GLY A 124 0.74 14.49 18.33
N THR A 125 1.35 15.48 17.68
CA THR A 125 1.11 15.79 16.27
C THR A 125 1.61 14.67 15.35
N ILE A 126 2.81 14.12 15.58
CA ILE A 126 3.31 13.02 14.75
C ILE A 126 2.47 11.75 14.94
N THR A 127 1.96 11.47 16.15
CA THR A 127 1.03 10.36 16.39
C THR A 127 -0.29 10.54 15.62
N ARG A 128 -0.82 11.76 15.53
CA ARG A 128 -2.02 12.04 14.71
C ARG A 128 -1.76 11.87 13.22
N ILE A 129 -0.59 12.30 12.74
CA ILE A 129 -0.17 12.07 11.35
C ILE A 129 -0.10 10.57 11.07
N ASP A 130 0.57 9.79 11.91
CA ASP A 130 0.68 8.33 11.76
C ASP A 130 -0.69 7.63 11.76
N ALA A 131 -1.57 8.00 12.69
CA ALA A 131 -2.93 7.47 12.72
C ALA A 131 -3.72 7.80 11.43
N THR A 132 -3.58 9.03 10.93
CA THR A 132 -4.22 9.45 9.67
C THR A 132 -3.69 8.65 8.49
N ILE A 133 -2.38 8.44 8.42
CA ILE A 133 -1.76 7.64 7.37
C ILE A 133 -2.29 6.21 7.44
N LYS A 134 -2.18 5.54 8.60
CA LYS A 134 -2.65 4.17 8.77
C LYS A 134 -4.11 4.01 8.39
N HIS A 135 -4.97 4.95 8.78
CA HIS A 135 -6.38 4.95 8.39
C HIS A 135 -6.57 5.08 6.88
N ARG A 136 -5.86 6.01 6.21
CA ARG A 136 -6.00 6.30 4.77
C ARG A 136 -5.35 5.24 3.87
N THR A 137 -4.41 4.47 4.40
CA THR A 137 -3.56 3.53 3.64
C THR A 137 -3.79 2.07 4.04
N MET A 138 -4.87 1.78 4.78
CA MET A 138 -5.20 0.44 5.26
C MET A 138 -4.10 -0.22 6.10
N GLY A 139 -3.45 0.57 6.96
CA GLY A 139 -2.47 0.10 7.93
C GLY A 139 -1.02 0.22 7.48
N LEU A 140 -0.71 1.03 6.47
CA LEU A 140 0.67 1.24 6.06
C LEU A 140 1.47 1.92 7.18
N GLU A 141 2.57 1.28 7.56
CA GLU A 141 3.51 1.84 8.54
C GLU A 141 4.55 2.70 7.81
N VAL A 142 4.44 4.02 7.99
CA VAL A 142 5.35 5.00 7.39
C VAL A 142 6.33 5.57 8.40
N PHE A 143 5.94 5.58 9.68
CA PHE A 143 6.74 6.08 10.78
C PHE A 143 7.05 4.99 11.78
N LYS A 144 8.29 4.99 12.29
CA LYS A 144 8.55 4.43 13.61
C LYS A 144 8.56 5.55 14.63
N ILE A 145 7.65 5.50 15.59
CA ILE A 145 7.50 6.51 16.64
C ILE A 145 7.87 5.89 17.99
N THR A 146 8.75 6.56 18.71
CA THR A 146 9.06 6.27 20.11
C THR A 146 8.84 7.54 20.93
N THR A 147 8.91 7.43 22.26
CA THR A 147 8.75 8.58 23.16
C THR A 147 9.84 9.64 22.97
N LYS A 148 11.05 9.26 22.52
CA LYS A 148 12.20 10.16 22.41
C LYS A 148 12.56 10.54 20.98
N VAL A 149 12.23 9.68 20.01
CA VAL A 149 12.56 9.87 18.60
C VAL A 149 11.47 9.33 17.69
N PHE A 150 11.40 9.87 16.48
CA PHE A 150 10.65 9.24 15.40
C PHE A 150 11.42 9.32 14.09
N TYR A 151 11.14 8.41 13.16
CA TYR A 151 11.77 8.39 11.83
C TYR A 151 10.91 7.72 10.79
N PHE A 152 11.18 8.03 9.52
CA PHE A 152 10.55 7.41 8.36
C PHE A 152 11.13 6.00 8.15
N LEU A 153 10.26 5.01 7.91
CA LEU A 153 10.65 3.65 7.59
C LEU A 153 11.19 3.52 6.15
#